data_AF-A0A914JLM3-F1
#
_entry.id   AF-A0A914JLM3-F1
#
_cell.length_a   1.000
_cell.length_b   1.000
_cell.length_c   1.000
_cell.angle_alpha   90.00
_cell.angle_beta   90.00
_cell.angle_gamma   90.00
#
_symmetry.space_group_name_H-M   'P 1'
#
loop_
_entity.id
_entity.type
_entity.pdbx_description
1 polymer ?
#
loop_
_entity_poly.entity_id
_entity_poly.type
_entity_poly.pdbx_seq_one_letter_code
_entity_poly.pdbx_strand_id
1 'polypeptide(L)'
;MEEFILVKQKELQRKLEEYQKICDERIEYEKLSRFCEDFLGWKNGEKTGNEKKLGTLTALQNDVFTKAEVSRDGPIAIRLIDDLFVEMPVPKAMEYANKKIKFLKIMESRTRSECHYFQAQLNILILGMEKTLLQK
;
A
#
# COMPACT_ATOMS: atom_id res chain seq x y z
N MET A 1 -26.36 5.25 -26.15
CA MET A 1 -25.99 6.01 -24.93
C MET A 1 -25.72 5.07 -23.76
N GLU A 2 -26.61 4.11 -23.50
CA GLU A 2 -26.41 3.04 -22.50
C GLU A 2 -25.10 2.26 -22.70
N GLU A 3 -24.77 1.86 -23.93
CA GLU A 3 -23.51 1.17 -24.24
C GLU A 3 -22.27 2.00 -23.90
N PHE A 4 -22.33 3.32 -24.10
CA PHE A 4 -21.24 4.23 -23.75
C PHE A 4 -21.08 4.39 -22.23
N ILE A 5 -22.20 4.47 -21.49
CA ILE A 5 -22.18 4.47 -20.02
C ILE A 5 -21.54 3.20 -19.49
N LEU A 6 -21.90 2.04 -20.06
CA LEU A 6 -21.33 0.76 -19.65
C LEU A 6 -19.80 0.72 -19.86
N VAL A 7 -19.29 1.27 -20.96
CA VAL A 7 -17.85 1.39 -21.20
C VAL A 7 -17.19 2.27 -20.13
N LYS A 8 -17.76 3.45 -19.84
CA LYS A 8 -17.22 4.35 -18.80
C LYS A 8 -17.27 3.75 -17.40
N GLN A 9 -18.29 2.97 -17.08
CA GLN A 9 -18.41 2.27 -15.81
C GLN A 9 -17.30 1.21 -15.65
N LYS A 10 -16.99 0.46 -16.73
CA LYS A 10 -15.87 -0.50 -16.73
C LYS A 10 -14.51 0.19 -16.59
N GLU A 11 -14.32 1.35 -17.22
CA GLU A 11 -13.09 2.16 -17.04
C GLU A 11 -12.91 2.61 -15.59
N LEU A 12 -13.98 3.13 -14.97
CA LEU A 12 -13.96 3.50 -13.56
C LEU A 12 -13.64 2.29 -12.67
N GLN A 13 -14.28 1.14 -12.93
CA GLN A 13 -14.04 -0.08 -12.14
C GLN A 13 -12.57 -0.51 -12.18
N ARG A 14 -11.95 -0.55 -13.37
CA ARG A 14 -10.52 -0.88 -13.52
C ARG A 14 -9.62 0.11 -12.76
N LYS A 15 -9.97 1.40 -12.79
CA LYS A 15 -9.22 2.44 -12.08
C LYS A 15 -9.35 2.34 -10.57
N LEU A 16 -10.53 1.97 -10.06
CA LEU A 16 -10.73 1.68 -8.65
C LEU A 16 -9.95 0.44 -8.19
N GLU A 17 -9.89 -0.61 -9.01
CA GLU A 17 -9.05 -1.78 -8.74
C GLU A 17 -7.55 -1.43 -8.71
N GLU A 18 -7.09 -0.59 -9.64
CA GLU A 18 -5.72 -0.07 -9.64
C GLU A 18 -5.43 0.77 -8.39
N TYR A 19 -6.35 1.68 -8.02
CA TYR A 19 -6.24 2.50 -6.81
C TYR A 19 -6.12 1.63 -5.56
N GLN A 20 -6.97 0.61 -5.42
CA GLN A 20 -6.95 -0.30 -4.27
C GLN A 20 -5.61 -1.02 -4.17
N LYS A 21 -5.07 -1.55 -5.28
CA LYS A 21 -3.75 -2.21 -5.29
C LYS A 21 -2.63 -1.28 -4.82
N ILE A 22 -2.65 -0.02 -5.25
CA ILE A 22 -1.67 0.98 -4.81
C ILE A 22 -1.78 1.24 -3.30
N CYS A 23 -3.00 1.33 -2.78
CA CYS A 23 -3.25 1.51 -1.34
C CYS A 23 -2.76 0.30 -0.52
N ASP A 24 -3.08 -0.92 -0.96
CA ASP A 24 -2.67 -2.15 -0.30
C ASP A 24 -1.15 -2.28 -0.28
N GLU A 25 -0.49 -2.04 -1.41
CA GLU A 25 0.99 -2.04 -1.50
C GLU A 25 1.60 -0.98 -0.57
N ARG A 26 1.01 0.23 -0.49
CA ARG A 26 1.48 1.29 0.43
C ARG A 26 1.38 0.84 1.88
N ILE A 27 0.28 0.20 2.27
CA ILE A 27 0.07 -0.29 3.64
C ILE A 27 1.14 -1.32 4.01
N GLU A 28 1.51 -2.22 3.10
CA GLU A 28 2.57 -3.20 3.35
C GLU A 28 3.93 -2.52 3.56
N TYR A 29 4.28 -1.50 2.78
CA TYR A 29 5.50 -0.74 3.02
C TYR A 29 5.46 0.09 4.31
N GLU A 30 4.29 0.60 4.71
CA GLU A 30 4.13 1.29 6.01
C GLU A 30 4.32 0.33 7.18
N LYS A 31 3.80 -0.90 7.09
CA LYS A 31 4.08 -1.97 8.06
C LYS A 31 5.57 -2.29 8.13
N LEU A 32 6.23 -2.42 6.98
CA LEU A 32 7.67 -2.65 6.93
C LEU A 32 8.47 -1.50 7.58
N SER A 33 8.12 -0.25 7.29
CA SER A 33 8.79 0.91 7.86
C SER A 33 8.66 0.93 9.39
N ARG A 34 7.46 0.72 9.92
CA ARG A 34 7.21 0.59 11.37
C ARG A 34 7.98 -0.56 12.00
N PHE A 35 8.00 -1.73 11.33
CA PHE A 35 8.79 -2.87 11.79
C PHE A 35 10.28 -2.51 11.91
N CYS A 36 10.83 -1.80 10.92
CA CYS A 36 12.23 -1.36 10.96
C CYS A 36 12.50 -0.38 12.12
N GLU A 37 11.57 0.54 12.39
CA GLU A 37 11.66 1.48 13.52
C GLU A 37 11.69 0.72 14.86
N ASP A 38 10.72 -0.19 15.07
CA ASP A 38 10.63 -1.01 16.28
C ASP A 38 11.88 -1.87 16.47
N PHE A 39 12.37 -2.48 15.38
CA PHE A 39 13.54 -3.35 15.40
C PHE A 39 14.81 -2.58 15.78
N LEU A 40 15.03 -1.39 15.21
CA LEU A 40 16.14 -0.51 15.57
C LEU A 40 15.98 0.10 16.98
N GLY A 41 14.82 -0.07 17.62
CA GLY A 41 14.51 0.52 18.92
C GLY A 41 14.23 2.01 18.85
N TRP A 42 13.74 2.49 17.71
CA TRP A 42 13.34 3.88 17.50
C TRP A 42 11.85 4.02 17.86
N LYS A 43 11.52 4.96 18.74
CA LYS A 43 10.14 5.41 18.96
C LYS A 43 10.11 6.91 18.71
N ASN A 44 9.24 7.38 17.82
CA ASN A 44 9.08 8.80 17.51
C ASN A 44 10.38 9.54 17.11
N GLY A 45 11.33 8.84 16.45
CA GLY A 45 12.61 9.45 16.05
C GLY A 45 13.72 9.41 17.12
N GLU A 46 13.47 8.83 18.31
CA GLU A 46 14.44 8.70 19.38
C GLU A 46 14.84 7.23 19.62
N LYS A 47 16.16 6.96 19.75
CA LYS A 47 16.69 5.62 20.00
C LYS A 47 16.56 5.28 21.48
N THR A 48 15.66 4.35 21.80
CA THR A 48 15.28 3.98 23.18
C THR A 48 15.85 2.64 23.66
N GLY A 49 16.35 1.78 22.76
CA GLY A 49 16.84 0.42 23.10
C GLY A 49 18.35 0.25 22.97
N ASN A 50 18.99 -0.30 24.02
CA ASN A 50 20.43 -0.62 24.05
C ASN A 50 20.72 -2.14 23.97
N GLU A 51 19.68 -2.96 23.73
CA GLU A 51 19.76 -4.42 23.75
C GLU A 51 20.15 -4.98 22.38
N LYS A 52 21.21 -5.80 22.31
CA LYS A 52 21.69 -6.41 21.04
C LYS A 52 20.75 -7.49 20.48
N LYS A 53 19.87 -8.03 21.32
CA LYS A 53 18.93 -9.10 20.97
C LYS A 53 17.52 -8.70 21.35
N LEU A 54 16.54 -9.16 20.57
CA LEU A 54 15.12 -8.91 20.78
C LEU A 54 14.38 -10.25 20.80
N GLY A 55 13.66 -10.53 21.89
CA GLY A 55 12.71 -11.64 21.94
C GLY A 55 11.48 -11.32 21.11
N THR A 56 11.06 -12.24 20.23
CA THR A 56 9.91 -12.05 19.34
C THR A 56 9.04 -13.31 19.29
N LEU A 57 7.77 -13.12 18.93
CA LEU A 57 6.85 -14.20 18.58
C LEU A 57 6.69 -14.21 17.06
N THR A 58 7.20 -15.26 16.42
CA THR A 58 7.13 -15.42 14.97
C THR A 58 6.00 -16.37 14.61
N ALA A 59 5.12 -15.95 13.71
CA ALA A 59 4.07 -16.81 13.18
C ALA A 59 4.70 -17.91 12.30
N LEU A 60 4.34 -19.16 12.54
CA LEU A 60 4.74 -20.30 11.72
C LEU A 60 3.68 -20.57 10.64
N GLN A 61 2.44 -20.74 11.06
CA GLN A 61 1.28 -20.98 10.19
C GLN A 61 -0.01 -20.77 11.01
N ASN A 62 -1.05 -20.17 10.43
CA ASN A 62 -2.43 -20.13 10.97
C ASN A 62 -2.54 -20.05 12.51
N ASP A 63 -2.35 -18.85 13.07
CA ASP A 63 -2.43 -18.58 14.52
C ASP A 63 -1.46 -19.37 15.43
N VAL A 64 -0.53 -20.15 14.85
CA VAL A 64 0.56 -20.80 15.57
C VAL A 64 1.78 -19.87 15.60
N PHE A 65 2.24 -19.55 16.81
CA PHE A 65 3.39 -18.69 17.06
C PHE A 65 4.49 -19.45 17.80
N THR A 66 5.75 -19.15 17.47
CA THR A 66 6.92 -19.65 18.19
C THR A 66 7.73 -18.51 18.79
N LYS A 67 8.38 -18.76 19.92
CA LYS A 67 9.33 -17.82 20.52
C LYS A 67 10.66 -17.90 19.78
N ALA A 68 11.16 -16.76 19.36
CA ALA A 68 12.48 -16.63 18.73
C ALA A 68 13.25 -15.46 19.36
N GLU A 69 14.57 -15.50 19.20
CA GLU A 69 15.46 -14.40 19.59
C GLU A 69 16.18 -13.93 18.33
N VAL A 70 16.06 -12.65 18.00
CA VAL A 70 16.65 -12.05 16.79
C VAL A 70 17.72 -11.04 17.15
N SER A 71 18.81 -11.03 16.38
CA SER A 71 19.88 -10.03 16.52
C SER A 71 19.46 -8.72 15.86
N ARG A 72 19.51 -7.60 16.60
CA ARG A 72 19.14 -6.28 16.06
C ARG A 72 20.08 -5.76 14.97
N ASP A 73 21.29 -6.33 14.90
CA ASP A 73 22.31 -5.96 13.93
C ASP A 73 22.27 -6.86 12.67
N GLY A 74 21.36 -7.84 12.63
CA GLY A 74 21.22 -8.77 11.50
C GLY A 74 20.58 -8.12 10.26
N PRO A 75 20.88 -8.64 9.05
CA PRO A 75 20.17 -8.23 7.86
C PRO A 75 18.71 -8.71 7.91
N ILE A 76 17.84 -8.03 7.16
CA ILE A 76 16.47 -8.49 6.90
C ILE A 76 16.30 -8.78 5.41
N ALA A 77 15.55 -9.83 5.11
CA ALA A 77 15.18 -10.17 3.74
C ALA A 77 13.96 -9.34 3.31
N ILE A 78 14.13 -8.52 2.27
CA ILE A 78 13.06 -7.74 1.66
C ILE A 78 12.69 -8.37 0.32
N ARG A 79 11.40 -8.61 0.10
CA ARG A 79 10.87 -9.01 -1.20
C ARG A 79 10.77 -7.79 -2.11
N LEU A 80 11.51 -7.76 -3.20
CA LEU A 80 11.52 -6.62 -4.13
C LEU A 80 10.45 -6.75 -5.23
N ILE A 81 10.44 -7.90 -5.91
CA ILE A 81 9.55 -8.22 -7.04
C ILE A 81 9.33 -9.74 -7.03
N ASP A 82 8.10 -10.21 -7.22
CA ASP A 82 7.74 -11.63 -7.30
C ASP A 82 8.42 -12.45 -6.18
N ASP A 83 9.25 -13.43 -6.56
CA ASP A 83 9.98 -14.33 -5.64
C ASP A 83 11.43 -13.88 -5.36
N LEU A 84 11.79 -12.64 -5.71
CA LEU A 84 13.13 -12.09 -5.45
C LEU A 84 13.21 -11.47 -4.04
N PHE A 85 13.97 -12.14 -3.18
CA PHE A 85 14.34 -11.66 -1.86
C PHE A 85 15.77 -11.13 -1.86
N VAL A 86 15.96 -9.96 -1.27
CA VAL A 86 17.28 -9.35 -1.07
C VAL A 86 17.51 -9.11 0.41
N GLU A 87 18.58 -9.68 0.93
CA GLU A 87 19.06 -9.38 2.27
C GLU A 87 19.72 -8.01 2.29
N MET A 88 19.30 -7.17 3.23
CA MET A 88 19.91 -5.85 3.42
C MET A 88 19.87 -5.42 4.89
N PRO A 89 20.77 -4.52 5.31
CA PRO A 89 20.71 -3.91 6.64
C PRO A 89 19.37 -3.21 6.88
N VAL A 90 18.85 -3.32 8.11
CA VAL A 90 17.57 -2.70 8.52
C VAL A 90 17.49 -1.20 8.19
N PRO A 91 18.53 -0.38 8.40
CA PRO A 91 18.46 1.04 8.01
C PRO A 91 18.24 1.26 6.51
N LYS A 92 18.85 0.42 5.65
CA LYS A 92 18.67 0.49 4.20
C LYS A 92 17.28 0.03 3.78
N ALA A 93 16.75 -1.02 4.41
CA ALA A 93 15.38 -1.46 4.19
C ALA A 93 14.35 -0.39 4.59
N MET A 94 14.57 0.29 5.71
CA MET A 94 13.74 1.41 6.14
C MET A 94 13.77 2.57 5.15
N GLU A 95 14.97 2.94 4.66
CA GLU A 95 15.12 3.97 3.63
C GLU A 95 14.38 3.58 2.34
N TYR A 96 14.51 2.32 1.92
CA TYR A 96 13.81 1.78 0.76
C TYR A 96 12.29 1.84 0.93
N ALA A 97 11.77 1.38 2.07
CA ALA A 97 10.35 1.43 2.40
C ALA A 97 9.82 2.88 2.35
N ASN A 98 10.53 3.82 2.96
CA ASN A 98 10.14 5.24 2.96
C ASN A 98 10.12 5.86 1.56
N LYS A 99 11.11 5.52 0.70
CA LYS A 99 11.10 5.94 -0.71
C LYS A 99 9.90 5.35 -1.46
N LYS A 100 9.59 4.07 -1.25
CA LYS A 100 8.43 3.40 -1.85
C LYS A 100 7.10 4.00 -1.38
N ILE A 101 6.93 4.27 -0.08
CA ILE A 101 5.74 4.94 0.46
C ILE A 101 5.54 6.31 -0.22
N LYS A 102 6.60 7.11 -0.34
CA LYS A 102 6.51 8.43 -0.99
C LYS A 102 6.07 8.32 -2.45
N PHE A 103 6.65 7.37 -3.19
CA PHE A 103 6.26 7.10 -4.58
C PHE A 103 4.80 6.64 -4.68
N LEU A 104 4.38 5.69 -3.84
CA LEU A 104 3.01 5.16 -3.83
C LEU A 104 1.98 6.23 -3.45
N LYS A 105 2.30 7.17 -2.56
CA LYS A 105 1.42 8.31 -2.26
C LYS A 105 1.18 9.22 -3.46
N ILE A 106 2.20 9.42 -4.30
CA ILE A 106 2.06 10.20 -5.54
C ILE A 106 1.16 9.45 -6.52
N MET A 107 1.38 8.15 -6.69
CA MET A 107 0.56 7.29 -7.53
C MET A 107 -0.90 7.24 -7.04
N GLU A 108 -1.10 7.07 -5.73
CA GLU A 108 -2.41 7.07 -5.08
C GLU A 108 -3.17 8.37 -5.38
N SER A 109 -2.53 9.53 -5.20
CA SER A 109 -3.14 10.83 -5.47
C SER A 109 -3.54 11.00 -6.94
N ARG A 110 -2.69 10.52 -7.86
CA ARG A 110 -2.97 10.59 -9.30
C ARG A 110 -4.14 9.67 -9.68
N THR A 111 -4.08 8.40 -9.29
CA THR A 111 -5.12 7.42 -9.63
C THR A 111 -6.46 7.78 -8.98
N ARG A 112 -6.45 8.34 -7.77
CA ARG A 112 -7.67 8.89 -7.13
C ARG A 112 -8.30 10.00 -7.96
N SER A 113 -7.49 10.91 -8.50
CA SER A 113 -7.97 12.00 -9.35
C SER A 113 -8.57 11.47 -10.66
N GLU A 114 -7.95 10.45 -11.25
CA GLU A 114 -8.51 9.76 -12.43
C GLU A 114 -9.85 9.08 -12.10
N CYS A 115 -9.99 8.43 -10.94
CA CYS A 115 -11.27 7.86 -10.49
C CYS A 115 -12.37 8.93 -10.35
N HIS A 116 -12.06 10.06 -9.71
CA HIS A 116 -13.00 11.18 -9.59
C HIS A 116 -13.40 11.74 -10.96
N TYR A 117 -12.47 11.81 -11.90
CA TYR A 117 -12.76 12.23 -13.28
C TYR A 117 -13.76 11.30 -13.97
N PHE A 118 -13.53 9.98 -13.94
CA PHE A 118 -14.47 9.02 -14.54
C PHE A 118 -15.84 9.04 -13.85
N GLN A 119 -15.87 9.15 -12.52
CA GLN A 119 -17.12 9.27 -11.77
C GLN A 119 -17.91 10.52 -12.18
N ALA A 120 -17.23 11.67 -12.34
CA ALA A 120 -17.88 12.91 -12.78
C ALA A 120 -18.43 12.77 -14.20
N GLN A 121 -17.68 12.16 -15.13
CA GLN A 121 -18.16 11.88 -16.49
C GLN A 121 -19.43 11.04 -16.48
N LEU A 122 -19.45 9.96 -15.70
CA LEU A 122 -20.62 9.09 -15.55
C LEU A 122 -21.83 9.85 -15.00
N ASN A 123 -21.64 10.64 -13.93
CA ASN A 123 -22.71 11.41 -13.34
C ASN A 123 -23.33 12.40 -14.34
N ILE A 124 -22.51 13.09 -15.13
CA ILE A 124 -22.97 14.02 -16.17
C ILE A 124 -23.79 13.28 -17.24
N LEU A 125 -23.33 12.11 -17.68
CA LEU A 125 -24.03 11.32 -18.70
C LEU A 125 -25.38 10.80 -18.19
N ILE A 126 -25.44 10.32 -16.95
CA ILE A 126 -26.67 9.83 -16.32
C ILE A 126 -27.68 10.97 -16.18
N LEU A 127 -27.25 12.12 -15.63
CA LEU A 127 -28.10 13.32 -15.52
C LEU A 127 -28.62 13.78 -16.90
N GLY A 128 -27.77 13.72 -17.93
CA GLY A 128 -28.16 14.03 -19.30
C GLY A 128 -29.24 13.08 -19.84
N MET A 129 -29.15 11.79 -19.51
CA MET A 129 -30.17 10.79 -19.88
C MET A 129 -31.50 11.03 -19.15
N GLU A 130 -31.47 11.26 -17.84
CA GLU A 130 -32.67 11.54 -17.03
C GLU A 130 -33.44 12.76 -17.56
N LYS A 131 -32.72 13.85 -17.90
CA LYS A 131 -33.33 15.04 -18.48
C LYS A 131 -33.99 14.75 -19.84
N THR A 132 -33.36 13.92 -20.66
CA THR A 132 -33.89 13.53 -21.98
C THR A 132 -35.17 12.69 -21.85
N LEU A 133 -35.26 11.86 -20.81
CA LEU A 133 -36.46 11.06 -20.52
C LEU A 133 -37.64 11.92 -20.07
N LEU A 134 -37.39 12.94 -19.23
CA LEU A 134 -38.44 13.83 -18.72
C LEU A 134 -39.01 14.80 -19.77
N GLN A 135 -38.33 14.99 -20.90
CA GLN A 135 -38.76 15.87 -22.00
C GLN A 135 -39.58 15.14 -23.08
N LYS A 136 -39.67 13.81 -23.00
CA LYS A 136 -40.51 12.97 -23.87
C LYS A 136 -41.78 12.57 -23.14
#